data_AF-X0UGY7-F1
#
_entry.id   AF-X0UGY7-F1
#
_cell.length_a   1.000
_cell.length_b   1.000
_cell.length_c   1.000
_cell.angle_alpha   90.00
_cell.angle_beta   90.00
_cell.angle_gamma   90.00
#
_symmetry.space_group_name_H-M   'P 1'
#
loop_
_entity.id
_entity.type
_entity.pdbx_description
1 polymer ?
#
loop_
_entity_poly.entity_id
_entity_poly.type
_entity_poly.pdbx_seq_one_letter_code
_entity_poly.pdbx_strand_id
1 'polypeptide(L)'
;MSAKKKIKRLARPAHRRARGPKFKRIVLKISGEALQGEREYGIDADIVASVAREIKEVAGLGVETAVVIGGGNIFRGLVAAGQGMDRVAADYMGMLATVING
;
A
#
# COMPACT_ATOMS: atom_id res chain seq x y z
N MET A 1 -20.06 58.66 8.34
CA MET A 1 -19.50 57.66 9.29
C MET A 1 -20.62 57.25 10.23
N SER A 2 -20.95 56.00 10.54
CA SER A 2 -20.23 54.74 10.41
C SER A 2 -21.27 53.62 10.24
N ALA A 3 -21.00 52.71 9.30
CA ALA A 3 -21.82 51.56 8.99
C ALA A 3 -22.03 50.71 10.25
N LYS A 4 -23.28 50.58 10.69
CA LYS A 4 -23.68 49.57 11.67
C LYS A 4 -23.32 48.21 11.08
N LYS A 5 -22.20 47.69 11.58
CA LYS A 5 -21.56 46.40 11.29
C LYS A 5 -22.64 45.32 11.24
N LYS A 6 -23.08 44.98 10.03
CA LYS A 6 -23.70 43.69 9.70
C LYS A 6 -22.65 42.63 10.02
N ILE A 7 -22.60 42.19 11.28
CA ILE A 7 -21.96 40.92 11.62
C ILE A 7 -22.93 39.86 11.12
N LYS A 8 -22.87 39.60 9.80
CA LYS A 8 -23.22 38.30 9.25
C LYS A 8 -22.39 37.32 10.08
N ARG A 9 -23.05 36.63 11.02
CA ARG A 9 -22.56 35.34 11.51
C ARG A 9 -22.33 34.51 10.23
N LEU A 10 -21.08 34.47 9.78
CA LEU A 10 -20.62 33.46 8.87
C LEU A 10 -20.91 32.16 9.61
N ALA A 11 -22.00 31.51 9.21
CA ALA A 11 -22.26 30.14 9.58
C ALA A 11 -20.98 29.39 9.20
N ARG A 12 -20.22 29.01 10.23
CA ARG A 12 -19.07 28.13 10.08
C ARG A 12 -19.56 26.93 9.26
N PRO A 13 -18.81 26.45 8.25
CA PRO A 13 -19.24 25.27 7.53
C PRO A 13 -19.46 24.17 8.56
N ALA A 14 -20.68 23.62 8.55
CA ALA A 14 -21.04 22.50 9.40
C ALA A 14 -19.93 21.45 9.30
N HIS A 15 -19.47 20.99 10.46
CA HIS A 15 -18.56 19.87 10.62
C HIS A 15 -18.70 18.90 9.45
N ARG A 16 -17.63 18.77 8.67
CA ARG A 16 -17.49 17.73 7.66
C ARG A 16 -17.65 16.43 8.45
N ARG A 17 -18.87 15.88 8.52
CA ARG A 17 -19.13 14.54 9.05
C ARG A 17 -18.05 13.68 8.44
N ALA A 18 -17.32 12.93 9.26
CA ALA A 18 -16.37 11.95 8.76
C ALA A 18 -17.15 11.08 7.80
N ARG A 19 -17.02 11.35 6.49
CA ARG A 19 -17.64 10.51 5.47
C ARG A 19 -16.87 9.21 5.63
N GLY A 20 -17.60 8.09 5.72
CA GLY A 20 -16.99 6.78 5.69
C GLY A 20 -16.05 6.63 4.48
N PRO A 21 -15.29 5.52 4.40
CA PRO A 21 -14.32 5.31 3.35
C PRO A 21 -14.87 5.68 1.96
N LYS A 22 -14.08 6.42 1.18
CA LYS A 22 -14.50 6.85 -0.17
C LYS A 22 -14.75 5.64 -1.09
N PHE A 23 -14.05 4.53 -0.84
CA PHE A 23 -14.12 3.31 -1.63
C PHE A 23 -14.66 2.17 -0.78
N LYS A 24 -15.53 1.35 -1.38
CA LYS A 24 -16.05 0.11 -0.77
C LYS A 24 -15.11 -1.07 -0.96
N ARG A 25 -14.38 -1.10 -2.08
CA ARG A 25 -13.44 -2.15 -2.46
C ARG A 25 -12.18 -1.55 -3.08
N ILE A 26 -11.03 -2.10 -2.74
CA ILE A 26 -9.73 -1.69 -3.29
C ILE A 26 -8.88 -2.92 -3.66
N VAL A 27 -7.93 -2.69 -4.56
CA VAL A 27 -6.77 -3.56 -4.76
C VAL A 27 -5.56 -2.77 -4.27
N LEU A 28 -4.93 -3.25 -3.20
CA LEU A 28 -3.74 -2.66 -2.60
C LEU A 28 -2.50 -3.33 -3.20
N LYS A 29 -1.79 -2.63 -4.08
CA LYS A 29 -0.50 -3.09 -4.60
C LYS A 29 0.62 -2.71 -3.64
N ILE A 30 1.39 -3.70 -3.22
CA ILE A 30 2.57 -3.54 -2.36
C ILE A 30 3.81 -3.98 -3.16
N SER A 31 4.89 -3.22 -3.07
CA SER A 31 6.18 -3.66 -3.63
C SER A 31 6.82 -4.69 -2.71
N GLY A 32 7.48 -5.70 -3.28
CA GLY A 32 8.23 -6.66 -2.45
C GLY A 32 9.31 -5.97 -1.62
N GLU A 33 9.95 -4.96 -2.19
CA GLU A 33 10.93 -4.08 -1.52
C GLU A 33 10.37 -3.36 -0.29
N ALA A 34 9.04 -3.19 -0.19
CA ALA A 34 8.46 -2.60 1.00
C ALA A 34 8.49 -3.56 2.19
N LEU A 35 8.72 -4.86 1.97
CA LEU A 35 8.70 -5.90 3.00
C LEU A 35 10.09 -6.23 3.57
N GLN A 36 11.18 -5.75 2.97
CA GLN A 36 12.55 -6.05 3.44
C GLN A 36 13.04 -5.09 4.54
N GLY A 37 12.30 -4.01 4.82
CA GLY A 37 12.70 -2.98 5.79
C GLY A 37 14.02 -2.31 5.39
N GLU A 38 14.93 -2.17 6.35
CA GLU A 38 16.28 -1.63 6.14
C GLU A 38 17.26 -2.64 5.53
N ARG A 39 16.81 -3.88 5.25
CA ARG A 39 17.65 -4.92 4.66
C ARG A 39 17.76 -4.74 3.16
N GLU A 40 18.86 -5.18 2.57
CA GLU A 40 19.03 -5.19 1.11
C GLU A 40 18.22 -6.28 0.42
N TYR A 41 17.83 -7.33 1.16
CA TYR A 41 17.18 -8.54 0.64
C TYR A 41 16.34 -9.25 1.72
N GLY A 42 15.32 -9.98 1.28
CA GLY A 42 14.54 -10.91 2.11
C GLY A 42 13.26 -10.30 2.68
N ILE A 43 12.80 -10.82 3.81
CA ILE A 43 11.56 -10.42 4.47
C ILE A 43 11.87 -10.00 5.89
N ASP A 44 11.43 -8.80 6.27
CA ASP A 44 11.47 -8.32 7.64
C ASP A 44 10.11 -8.54 8.31
N ALA A 45 10.11 -9.37 9.36
CA ALA A 45 8.90 -9.78 10.05
C ALA A 45 8.17 -8.61 10.74
N ASP A 46 8.89 -7.61 11.23
CA ASP A 46 8.30 -6.47 11.93
C ASP A 46 7.58 -5.55 10.94
N ILE A 47 8.16 -5.36 9.76
CA ILE A 47 7.55 -4.61 8.67
C ILE A 47 6.29 -5.31 8.16
N VAL A 48 6.38 -6.63 7.90
CA VAL A 48 5.20 -7.43 7.50
C VAL A 48 4.08 -7.31 8.54
N ALA A 49 4.42 -7.42 9.83
CA ALA A 49 3.45 -7.27 10.91
C ALA A 49 2.83 -5.86 10.95
N SER A 50 3.61 -4.81 10.65
CA SER A 50 3.10 -3.44 10.56
C SER A 50 2.11 -3.27 9.42
N VAL A 51 2.49 -3.72 8.22
CA VAL A 51 1.63 -3.67 7.03
C VAL A 51 0.34 -4.46 7.24
N ALA A 52 0.42 -5.65 7.85
CA ALA A 52 -0.76 -6.45 8.18
C ALA A 52 -1.71 -5.75 9.16
N ARG A 53 -1.17 -5.00 10.15
CA ARG A 53 -1.98 -4.19 11.07
C ARG A 53 -2.71 -3.07 10.34
N GLU A 54 -2.03 -2.35 9.46
CA GLU A 54 -2.64 -1.27 8.67
C GLU A 54 -3.75 -1.80 7.73
N ILE A 55 -3.52 -2.94 7.07
CA ILE A 55 -4.54 -3.58 6.24
C ILE A 55 -5.75 -4.00 7.08
N LYS A 56 -5.52 -4.54 8.29
CA LYS A 56 -6.58 -4.90 9.23
C LYS A 56 -7.40 -3.68 9.66
N GLU A 57 -6.77 -2.53 9.90
CA GLU A 57 -7.46 -1.28 10.21
C GLU A 57 -8.38 -0.84 9.07
N VAL A 58 -7.89 -0.88 7.82
CA VAL A 58 -8.68 -0.55 6.62
C VAL A 58 -9.85 -1.52 6.45
N ALA A 59 -9.60 -2.83 6.61
CA ALA A 59 -10.66 -3.84 6.57
C ALA A 59 -11.70 -3.62 7.69
N GLY A 60 -11.26 -3.18 8.88
CA GLY A 60 -12.13 -2.81 10.00
C GLY A 60 -13.07 -1.63 9.71
N LEU A 61 -12.76 -0.81 8.70
CA LEU A 61 -13.67 0.23 8.21
C LEU A 61 -14.77 -0.31 7.26
N GLY A 62 -14.79 -1.63 7.02
CA GLY A 62 -15.72 -2.28 6.09
C GLY A 62 -15.30 -2.21 4.62
N VAL A 63 -14.03 -1.91 4.35
CA VAL A 63 -13.48 -1.87 2.98
C VAL A 63 -12.99 -3.26 2.57
N GLU A 64 -13.55 -3.80 1.49
CA GLU A 64 -13.08 -5.04 0.90
C GLU A 64 -11.71 -4.83 0.26
N THR A 65 -10.69 -5.51 0.76
CA THR A 65 -9.29 -5.25 0.39
C THR A 65 -8.67 -6.50 -0.21
N ALA A 66 -8.34 -6.45 -1.50
CA ALA A 66 -7.46 -7.42 -2.14
C ALA A 66 -6.03 -6.89 -2.12
N VAL A 67 -5.03 -7.76 -1.94
CA VAL A 67 -3.62 -7.37 -1.89
C VAL A 67 -2.89 -7.99 -3.07
N VAL A 68 -2.05 -7.21 -3.75
CA VAL A 68 -1.14 -7.68 -4.80
C VAL A 68 0.28 -7.35 -4.37
N ILE A 69 1.11 -8.37 -4.16
CA ILE A 69 2.48 -8.21 -3.69
C ILE A 69 3.45 -8.50 -4.84
N GLY A 70 4.58 -7.80 -4.89
CA GLY A 70 5.68 -8.14 -5.80
C GLY A 70 6.76 -8.98 -5.11
N GLY A 71 7.57 -9.72 -5.87
CA GLY A 71 8.68 -10.54 -5.36
C GLY A 71 10.07 -9.89 -5.37
N GLY A 72 10.17 -8.57 -5.59
CA GLY A 72 11.45 -7.88 -5.86
C GLY A 72 12.48 -7.89 -4.72
N ASN A 73 12.04 -8.14 -3.49
CA ASN A 73 12.87 -8.36 -2.30
C ASN A 73 13.52 -9.75 -2.25
N ILE A 74 13.04 -10.72 -3.05
CA ILE A 74 13.56 -12.10 -3.11
C ILE A 74 14.18 -12.39 -4.48
N PHE A 75 13.64 -11.86 -5.57
CA PHE A 75 14.20 -12.09 -6.89
C PHE A 75 13.95 -10.92 -7.84
N ARG A 76 15.00 -10.51 -8.57
CA ARG A 76 14.93 -9.49 -9.61
C ARG A 76 15.29 -10.10 -10.96
N GLY A 77 14.27 -10.48 -11.73
CA GLY A 77 14.46 -11.15 -13.02
C GLY A 77 15.23 -10.34 -14.06
N LEU A 78 15.16 -9.01 -14.01
CA LEU A 78 15.96 -8.16 -14.90
C LEU A 78 17.46 -8.29 -14.65
N VAL A 79 17.87 -8.40 -13.38
CA VAL A 79 19.28 -8.55 -13.00
C VAL A 79 19.78 -9.94 -13.43
N ALA A 80 19.01 -10.98 -13.14
CA ALA A 80 19.37 -12.35 -13.50
C ALA A 80 19.45 -12.55 -15.02
N ALA A 81 18.51 -12.00 -15.80
CA ALA A 81 18.55 -12.06 -17.25
C ALA A 81 19.78 -11.33 -17.82
N GLY A 82 20.15 -10.18 -17.23
CA GLY A 82 21.38 -9.46 -17.58
C GLY A 82 22.67 -10.23 -17.25
N GLN A 83 22.60 -11.23 -16.37
CA GLN A 83 23.70 -12.12 -15.98
C GLN A 83 23.72 -13.44 -16.76
N GLY A 84 22.91 -13.56 -17.82
CA GLY A 84 22.90 -14.73 -18.71
C GLY A 84 21.83 -15.78 -18.38
N MET A 85 20.91 -15.49 -17.46
CA MET A 85 19.75 -16.35 -17.23
C MET A 85 18.74 -16.19 -18.38
N ASP A 86 18.11 -17.30 -18.77
CA ASP A 86 16.95 -17.23 -19.67
C ASP A 86 15.86 -16.33 -19.07
N ARG A 87 15.29 -15.45 -19.90
CA ARG A 87 14.35 -14.43 -19.43
C ARG A 87 13.06 -15.05 -18.87
N VAL A 88 12.55 -16.10 -19.50
CA VAL A 88 11.32 -16.76 -19.08
C VAL A 88 11.52 -17.45 -17.74
N ALA A 89 12.65 -18.13 -17.57
CA ALA A 89 13.02 -18.72 -16.28
C ALA A 89 13.18 -17.65 -15.17
N ALA A 90 13.76 -16.50 -15.50
CA ALA A 90 13.88 -15.38 -14.56
C ALA A 90 12.51 -14.80 -14.15
N ASP A 91 11.58 -14.66 -15.10
CA ASP A 91 10.23 -14.20 -14.79
C ASP A 91 9.45 -15.23 -13.93
N TYR A 92 9.64 -16.54 -14.15
CA TYR A 92 9.07 -17.58 -13.28
C TYR A 92 9.60 -17.49 -11.85
N MET A 93 10.90 -17.29 -11.66
CA MET A 93 11.47 -17.08 -10.33
C MET A 93 10.90 -15.83 -9.66
N GLY A 94 10.67 -14.75 -10.41
CA GLY A 94 10.01 -13.54 -9.91
C GLY A 94 8.57 -13.79 -9.46
N MET A 95 7.81 -14.62 -10.18
CA MET A 95 6.45 -15.00 -9.77
C MET A 95 6.44 -15.91 -8.54
N LEU A 96 7.38 -16.86 -8.42
CA LEU A 96 7.54 -17.67 -7.22
C LEU A 96 7.93 -16.81 -6.00
N ALA A 97 8.78 -15.80 -6.20
CA ALA A 97 9.12 -14.84 -5.16
C ALA A 97 7.88 -14.07 -4.66
N THR A 98 6.92 -13.74 -5.53
CA THR A 98 5.63 -13.19 -5.10
C THR A 98 4.86 -14.19 -4.22
N VAL A 99 4.79 -15.46 -4.61
CA VAL A 99 4.10 -16.51 -3.82
C VAL A 99 4.72 -16.68 -2.43
N ILE A 100 6.03 -16.56 -2.31
CA ILE A 100 6.73 -16.62 -1.00
C ILE A 100 6.30 -15.46 -0.08
N ASN A 101 6.03 -14.28 -0.65
CA ASN A 101 5.60 -13.12 0.14
C ASN A 101 4.13 -13.22 0.62
N GLY A 102 3.29 -14.04 -0.02
CA GLY A 102 1.88 -14.23 0.34
C GLY A 102 0.92 -14.23 -0.85
#